data_AF-G2PYW8-F1
#
_entry.id   AF-G2PYW8-F1
#
_cell.length_a   1.000
_cell.length_b   1.000
_cell.length_c   1.000
_cell.angle_alpha   90.00
_cell.angle_beta   90.00
_cell.angle_gamma   90.00
#
_symmetry.space_group_name_H-M   'P 1'
#
loop_
_entity.id
_entity.type
_entity.pdbx_description
1 polymer ?
#
loop_
_entity_poly.entity_id
_entity_poly.type
_entity_poly.pdbx_seq_one_letter_code
_entity_poly.pdbx_strand_id
1 'polypeptide(L)'
;MLTIQAKLIFDSSEEKQKVLNLIRKWSSCMRYAYKRLLEGYERNELKRQLQGIFNLNSRYVDDAQLSPDRVLRDMSVLKSLLVSWQVGRPT
;
A
#
# COMPACT_ATOMS: atom_id res chain seq x y z
N MET A 1 -9.12 -16.16 -9.20
CA MET A 1 -8.08 -15.49 -8.38
C MET A 1 -7.86 -16.36 -7.16
N LEU A 2 -6.70 -17.00 -7.05
CA LEU A 2 -6.33 -17.77 -5.86
C LEU A 2 -5.77 -16.80 -4.82
N THR A 3 -6.36 -16.76 -3.63
CA THR A 3 -5.90 -15.91 -2.53
C THR A 3 -5.11 -16.78 -1.56
N ILE A 4 -3.81 -16.52 -1.44
CA ILE A 4 -2.95 -17.19 -0.45
C ILE A 4 -2.89 -16.29 0.79
N GLN A 5 -3.22 -16.86 1.95
CA GLN A 5 -3.04 -16.20 3.24
C GLN A 5 -1.77 -16.72 3.89
N ALA A 6 -0.90 -15.80 4.34
CA ALA A 6 0.33 -16.13 5.02
C ALA A 6 0.55 -15.16 6.20
N LYS A 7 1.15 -15.68 7.27
CA LYS A 7 1.56 -14.89 8.44
C LYS A 7 3.04 -14.60 8.34
N LEU A 8 3.41 -13.32 8.36
CA LEU A 8 4.81 -12.90 8.47
C LEU A 8 5.26 -13.07 9.93
N ILE A 9 6.34 -13.82 10.12
CA ILE A 9 7.03 -14.00 11.40
C ILE A 9 8.37 -13.27 11.28
N PHE A 10 8.72 -12.51 12.32
CA PHE A 10 9.96 -11.74 12.35
C PHE A 10 10.74 -12.12 13.61
N ASP A 11 12.01 -12.45 13.45
CA ASP A 11 12.91 -12.78 14.56
C ASP A 11 13.52 -11.51 15.16
N SER A 12 13.72 -10.47 14.33
CA SER A 12 14.26 -9.18 14.75
C SER A 12 13.20 -8.06 14.72
N SER A 13 13.17 -7.27 15.80
CA SER A 13 12.36 -6.05 15.88
C SER A 13 12.73 -5.02 14.80
N GLU A 14 13.99 -4.98 14.36
CA GLU A 14 14.44 -4.05 13.33
C GLU A 14 13.86 -4.39 11.95
N GLU A 15 13.83 -5.68 11.59
CA GLU A 15 13.25 -6.16 10.34
C GLU A 15 11.75 -5.92 10.30
N LYS A 16 11.06 -6.20 11.41
CA LYS A 16 9.65 -5.85 11.59
C LYS A 16 9.42 -4.36 11.33
N GLN A 17 10.27 -3.49 11.87
CA GLN A 17 10.13 -2.05 11.68
C GLN A 17 10.39 -1.61 10.23
N LYS A 18 11.37 -2.22 9.55
CA LYS A 18 11.63 -1.98 8.11
C LYS A 18 10.42 -2.36 7.27
N VAL A 19 9.82 -3.53 7.51
CA VAL A 19 8.63 -3.98 6.80
C VAL A 19 7.41 -3.10 7.10
N LEU A 20 7.19 -2.72 8.37
CA LEU A 20 6.11 -1.80 8.73
C LEU A 20 6.27 -0.43 8.06
N ASN A 21 7.50 0.09 8.00
CA ASN A 21 7.79 1.35 7.31
C ASN A 21 7.55 1.23 5.81
N LEU A 22 7.89 0.11 5.19
CA LEU A 22 7.60 -0.16 3.78
C LEU A 22 6.09 -0.20 3.52
N ILE A 23 5.33 -0.94 4.31
CA ILE A 23 3.86 -1.03 4.20
C ILE A 23 3.20 0.35 4.37
N ARG A 24 3.69 1.16 5.31
CA ARG A 24 3.23 2.54 5.52
C ARG A 24 3.49 3.42 4.30
N LYS A 25 4.71 3.40 3.75
CA LYS A 25 5.07 4.15 2.55
C LYS A 25 4.20 3.75 1.36
N TRP A 26 4.04 2.45 1.13
CA TRP A 26 3.20 1.93 0.06
C TRP A 26 1.73 2.35 0.24
N SER A 27 1.18 2.21 1.44
CA SER A 27 -0.20 2.63 1.73
C SER A 27 -0.42 4.14 1.50
N SER A 28 0.57 4.97 1.82
CA SER A 28 0.51 6.42 1.55
C SER A 28 0.63 6.73 0.06
N CYS A 29 1.47 5.99 -0.68
CA CYS A 29 1.57 6.06 -2.13
C CYS A 29 0.20 5.77 -2.79
N MET A 30 -0.48 4.68 -2.39
CA MET A 30 -1.80 4.33 -2.93
C MET A 30 -2.83 5.43 -2.70
N ARG A 31 -2.91 5.98 -1.48
CA ARG A 31 -3.87 7.05 -1.16
C ARG A 31 -3.61 8.32 -1.96
N TYR A 32 -2.35 8.67 -2.14
CA TYR A 32 -1.95 9.82 -2.95
C TYR A 32 -2.30 9.60 -4.42
N ALA A 33 -1.91 8.45 -4.98
CA ALA A 33 -2.21 8.08 -6.36
C ALA A 33 -3.72 8.13 -6.62
N TYR A 34 -4.52 7.53 -5.73
CA TYR A 34 -5.97 7.53 -5.80
C TYR A 34 -6.56 8.95 -5.87
N LYS A 35 -6.16 9.82 -4.93
CA LYS A 35 -6.65 11.20 -4.90
C LYS A 35 -6.34 11.93 -6.22
N ARG A 36 -5.12 11.78 -6.74
CA ARG A 36 -4.71 12.43 -7.99
C ARG A 36 -5.40 11.86 -9.23
N LEU A 37 -5.66 10.55 -9.25
CA LEU A 37 -6.47 9.95 -10.32
C LEU A 37 -7.90 10.51 -10.33
N LEU A 38 -8.50 10.76 -9.16
CA LEU A 38 -9.81 11.42 -9.05
C LEU A 38 -9.79 12.89 -9.48
N GLU A 39 -8.66 13.58 -9.29
CA GLU A 39 -8.45 14.96 -9.74
C GLU A 39 -8.16 15.05 -11.26
N GLY A 40 -8.11 13.91 -11.98
CA GLY A 40 -7.94 13.87 -13.43
C GLY A 40 -6.49 13.84 -13.93
N TYR A 41 -5.51 13.59 -13.04
CA TYR A 41 -4.11 13.47 -13.44
C TYR A 41 -3.87 12.24 -14.33
N GLU A 42 -2.98 12.39 -15.31
CA GLU A 42 -2.60 11.33 -16.24
C GLU A 42 -1.70 10.29 -15.56
N ARG A 43 -1.85 9.01 -15.93
CA ARG A 43 -1.12 7.93 -15.27
C ARG A 43 0.39 8.07 -15.44
N ASN A 44 0.90 8.34 -16.64
CA ASN A 44 2.35 8.36 -16.84
C ASN A 44 3.06 9.43 -16.01
N GLU A 45 2.42 10.60 -15.85
CA GLU A 45 2.94 11.68 -15.02
C GLU A 45 2.98 11.29 -13.54
N LEU A 46 1.88 10.71 -13.04
CA LEU A 46 1.77 10.18 -11.67
C LEU A 46 2.88 9.16 -11.37
N LYS A 47 3.28 8.34 -12.35
CA LYS A 47 4.30 7.30 -12.14
C LYS A 47 5.65 7.91 -11.76
N ARG A 48 6.08 8.93 -12.52
CA ARG A 48 7.35 9.63 -12.25
C ARG A 48 7.29 10.35 -10.90
N GLN A 49 6.17 11.00 -10.59
CA GLN A 49 6.01 11.71 -9.31
C GLN A 49 6.05 10.75 -8.11
N LEU A 50 5.32 9.64 -8.18
CA LEU A 50 5.25 8.66 -7.08
C LEU A 50 6.59 7.97 -6.81
N GLN A 51 7.34 7.64 -7.87
CA GLN A 51 8.70 7.09 -7.74
C GLN A 51 9.62 8.06 -6.98
N GLY A 52 9.57 9.35 -7.30
CA GLY A 52 10.38 10.36 -6.62
C GLY A 52 9.97 10.63 -5.17
N ILE A 53 8.66 10.76 -4.91
CA ILE A 53 8.14 11.15 -3.58
C ILE A 53 8.27 10.01 -2.57
N PHE A 54 7.92 8.78 -2.96
CA PHE A 54 7.85 7.65 -2.03
C PHE A 54 9.11 6.77 -2.05
N ASN A 55 10.01 7.00 -3.02
CA ASN A 55 11.23 6.21 -3.25
C ASN A 55 10.94 4.69 -3.25
N LEU A 56 9.88 4.30 -3.96
CA LEU A 56 9.44 2.92 -4.11
C LEU A 56 9.93 2.36 -5.44
N ASN A 57 10.21 1.05 -5.46
CA ASN A 57 10.53 0.36 -6.70
C ASN A 57 9.37 0.51 -7.72
N SER A 58 9.72 0.65 -9.00
CA SER A 58 8.78 0.91 -10.10
C SER A 58 7.62 -0.08 -10.16
N ARG A 59 7.84 -1.35 -9.78
CA ARG A 59 6.81 -2.39 -9.73
C ARG A 59 5.69 -2.06 -8.72
N TYR A 60 6.05 -1.58 -7.53
CA TYR A 60 5.08 -1.18 -6.51
C TYR A 60 4.32 0.09 -6.88
N VAL A 61 4.96 0.98 -7.66
CA VAL A 61 4.33 2.19 -8.17
C VAL A 61 3.37 1.86 -9.34
N ASP A 62 3.71 0.87 -10.17
CA ASP A 62 2.82 0.39 -11.23
C ASP A 62 1.58 -0.29 -10.66
N ASP A 63 1.73 -1.10 -9.60
CA ASP A 63 0.59 -1.62 -8.85
C ASP A 63 -0.24 -0.47 -8.23
N ALA A 64 0.39 0.66 -7.91
CA ALA A 64 -0.32 1.84 -7.41
C ALA A 64 -1.19 2.57 -8.42
N GLN A 65 -0.96 2.33 -9.71
CA GLN A 65 -1.68 2.96 -10.82
C GLN A 65 -2.85 2.15 -11.37
N LEU A 66 -3.15 1.03 -10.72
CA LEU A 66 -4.30 0.21 -11.06
C LEU A 66 -5.60 1.04 -11.02
N SER A 67 -6.60 0.65 -11.81
CA SER A 67 -7.81 1.46 -12.00
C SER A 67 -8.40 1.93 -10.66
N PRO A 68 -9.05 3.11 -10.61
CA PRO A 68 -9.71 3.59 -9.39
C PRO A 68 -10.57 2.52 -8.71
N ASP A 69 -11.21 1.64 -9.48
CA ASP A 69 -12.03 0.53 -9.00
C ASP A 69 -11.21 -0.57 -8.30
N ARG A 70 -9.98 -0.81 -8.76
CA ARG A 70 -9.06 -1.77 -8.14
C ARG A 70 -8.45 -1.19 -6.87
N VAL A 71 -8.12 0.10 -6.87
CA VAL A 71 -7.67 0.81 -5.66
C VAL A 71 -8.77 0.86 -4.60
N LEU A 72 -10.03 1.07 -4.99
CA LEU A 72 -11.19 0.98 -4.08
C LEU A 72 -11.36 -0.42 -3.48
N ARG A 73 -11.24 -1.47 -4.31
CA ARG A 73 -11.25 -2.86 -3.83
C ARG A 73 -10.11 -3.11 -2.85
N ASP A 74 -8.88 -2.74 -3.20
CA ASP A 74 -7.71 -3.01 -2.37
C ASP A 74 -7.74 -2.19 -1.08
N MET A 75 -8.23 -0.95 -1.09
CA MET A 75 -8.46 -0.14 0.11
C MET A 75 -9.58 -0.71 0.99
N SER A 76 -10.64 -1.28 0.42
CA SER A 76 -11.68 -1.96 1.21
C SER A 76 -11.14 -3.21 1.92
N VAL A 77 -10.27 -3.97 1.25
CA VAL A 77 -9.57 -5.14 1.80
C VAL A 77 -8.54 -4.72 2.84
N LEU A 78 -7.76 -3.67 2.59
CA LEU A 78 -6.81 -3.13 3.58
C LEU A 78 -7.52 -2.58 4.81
N LYS A 79 -8.70 -1.98 4.64
CA LYS A 79 -9.52 -1.51 5.77
C LYS A 79 -10.04 -2.70 6.58
N SER A 80 -10.55 -3.76 5.95
CA SER A 80 -10.97 -4.96 6.68
C SER A 80 -9.79 -5.65 7.37
N LEU A 81 -8.61 -5.67 6.73
CA LEU A 81 -7.39 -6.20 7.32
C LEU A 81 -6.95 -5.35 8.51
N LEU A 82 -6.85 -4.03 8.39
CA LEU A 82 -6.50 -3.13 9.50
C LEU A 82 -7.48 -3.23 10.67
N VAL A 83 -8.78 -3.36 10.40
CA VAL A 83 -9.82 -3.59 11.43
C VAL A 83 -9.63 -4.96 12.11
N SER A 84 -9.26 -5.99 11.35
CA SER A 84 -8.93 -7.33 11.90
C SER A 84 -7.62 -7.35 12.71
N TRP A 85 -6.67 -6.45 12.41
CA TRP A 85 -5.37 -6.34 13.08
C TRP A 85 -5.38 -5.35 14.27
N GLN A 86 -6.53 -4.84 14.71
CA GLN A 86 -6.67 -3.99 15.91
C GLN A 86 -6.92 -4.76 17.21
N VAL A 87 -6.77 -6.09 17.24
CA VAL A 87 -6.83 -6.88 18.49
C VAL A 87 -5.43 -7.37 18.86
N GLY A 88 -4.71 -6.53 19.60
CA GLY A 88 -3.40 -6.84 20.15
C GLY A 88 -2.86 -5.70 20.98
N ARG A 89 -3.68 -5.17 21.91
CA ARG A 89 -3.13 -4.37 23.02
C ARG A 89 -2.43 -5.35 23.96
N PRO A 90 -1.14 -5.16 24.29
CA PRO A 90 -0.55 -5.88 25.39
C PRO A 90 -1.14 -5.31 26.69
N THR A 91 -1.88 -6.13 27.43
CA THR A 91 -2.01 -6.01 28.89
C THR A 91 -0.80 -6.61 29.55
#